data_AF-A0A956P1B1-F1
#
_entry.id   AF-A0A956P1B1-F1
#
_cell.length_a   1.000
_cell.length_b   1.000
_cell.length_c   1.000
_cell.angle_alpha   90.00
_cell.angle_beta   90.00
_cell.angle_gamma   90.00
#
_symmetry.space_group_name_H-M   'P 1'
#
loop_
_entity.id
_entity.type
_entity.pdbx_description
1 polymer ?
#
loop_
_entity_poly.entity_id
_entity_poly.type
_entity_poly.pdbx_seq_one_letter_code
_entity_poly.pdbx_strand_id
1 'polypeptide(L)'
;MSRPIAVAASLLVLLAGCARGTAQTTPTPARSATPADSTPRAAAGRTSGPQPYARVIPRGATADSGLFVVRQGENKIFWEIPDSLLGRDMLWLTRIAAAAEDLSGFTNAGSNINEYLVRFERDGDRILLRSQGTRYVADSTLPIAKSVAANTFAPILQAFDV
;
A
#
# COMPACT_ATOMS: atom_id res chain seq x y z
N MET A 1 47.38 11.70 61.25
CA MET A 1 46.42 10.92 62.05
C MET A 1 45.02 11.33 61.60
N SER A 2 44.35 10.40 60.93
CA SER A 2 43.08 10.50 60.23
C SER A 2 41.88 10.51 61.17
N ARG A 3 40.87 11.36 60.91
CA ARG A 3 39.49 11.16 61.38
C ARG A 3 38.51 11.38 60.22
N PRO A 4 37.61 10.41 59.95
CA PRO A 4 36.71 10.43 58.81
C PRO A 4 35.41 11.19 59.09
N ILE A 5 34.85 11.78 58.03
CA ILE A 5 33.53 12.42 57.99
C ILE A 5 32.48 11.32 57.81
N ALA A 6 31.58 11.17 58.78
CA ALA A 6 30.40 10.33 58.69
C ALA A 6 29.17 11.24 58.58
N VAL A 7 28.50 11.22 57.43
CA VAL A 7 27.15 11.77 57.28
C VAL A 7 26.20 10.59 57.15
N ALA A 8 25.57 10.24 58.27
CA ALA A 8 24.39 9.40 58.30
C ALA A 8 23.18 10.32 58.42
N ALA A 9 22.33 10.34 57.40
CA ALA A 9 21.01 10.96 57.47
C ALA A 9 19.98 10.00 56.88
N SER A 10 19.62 9.06 57.75
CA SER A 10 18.31 8.46 58.01
C SER A 10 17.19 8.58 56.95
N LEU A 11 16.75 7.39 56.53
CA LEU A 11 15.48 7.06 55.93
C LEU A 11 14.32 7.20 56.96
N LEU A 12 13.24 7.92 56.65
CA LEU A 12 11.93 7.75 57.33
C LEU A 12 10.71 8.20 56.48
N VAL A 13 10.09 7.21 55.84
CA VAL A 13 8.65 6.85 55.76
C VAL A 13 7.53 7.93 55.82
N LEU A 14 6.74 7.93 54.72
CA LEU A 14 5.28 8.14 54.49
C LEU A 14 4.44 9.11 55.35
N LEU A 15 3.59 9.91 54.67
CA LEU A 15 2.12 9.90 54.82
C LEU A 15 1.40 10.76 53.75
N ALA A 16 0.21 10.30 53.39
CA ALA A 16 -0.69 10.77 52.33
C ALA A 16 -1.40 12.09 52.65
N GLY A 17 -1.83 12.82 51.61
CA GLY A 17 -2.74 13.97 51.74
C GLY A 17 -3.28 14.47 50.40
N CYS A 18 -4.59 14.31 50.21
CA CYS A 18 -5.37 14.72 49.03
C CYS A 18 -5.59 16.25 48.97
N ALA A 19 -5.62 16.86 47.78
CA ALA A 19 -6.63 17.87 47.40
C ALA A 19 -6.44 18.47 45.98
N ARG A 20 -7.54 18.41 45.20
CA ARG A 20 -8.06 19.41 44.26
C ARG A 20 -7.25 19.69 42.98
N GLY A 21 -7.42 18.81 42.00
CA GLY A 21 -7.19 19.16 40.58
C GLY A 21 -8.32 20.06 40.07
N THR A 22 -7.96 21.27 39.63
CA THR A 22 -8.84 22.16 38.85
C THR A 22 -8.96 21.63 37.43
N ALA A 23 -10.17 21.22 37.03
CA ALA A 23 -10.48 20.88 35.65
C ALA A 23 -10.44 22.16 34.78
N GLN A 24 -9.54 22.20 33.80
CA GLN A 24 -9.57 23.18 32.71
C GLN A 24 -10.29 22.57 31.51
N THR A 25 -11.45 23.13 31.19
CA THR A 25 -12.19 22.90 29.94
C THR A 25 -11.46 23.57 28.78
N THR A 26 -10.90 22.79 27.87
CA THR A 26 -10.55 23.23 26.51
C THR A 26 -11.74 22.93 25.58
N PRO A 27 -12.24 23.88 24.78
CA PRO A 27 -13.30 23.61 23.82
C PRO A 27 -12.75 22.75 22.68
N THR A 28 -13.29 21.55 22.52
CA THR A 28 -13.06 20.69 21.35
C THR A 28 -13.74 21.28 20.12
N PRO A 29 -13.06 21.46 18.97
CA PRO A 29 -13.74 21.82 17.73
C PRO A 29 -14.60 20.64 17.26
N ALA A 30 -15.90 20.91 17.07
CA ALA A 30 -16.87 19.95 16.57
C ALA A 30 -16.47 19.48 15.16
N ARG A 31 -16.02 18.23 15.06
CA ARG A 31 -15.87 17.53 13.79
C ARG A 31 -17.25 17.03 13.38
N SER A 32 -17.89 17.75 12.47
CA SER A 32 -19.06 17.25 11.74
C SER A 32 -18.66 15.98 10.99
N ALA A 33 -19.04 14.83 11.51
CA ALA A 33 -18.93 13.55 10.83
C ALA A 33 -20.14 13.43 9.90
N THR A 34 -19.92 13.65 8.61
CA THR A 34 -20.82 13.16 7.56
C THR A 34 -20.87 11.64 7.67
N PRO A 35 -22.05 10.99 7.71
CA PRO A 35 -22.12 9.53 7.67
C PRO A 35 -21.58 9.08 6.31
N ALA A 36 -20.44 8.42 6.33
CA ALA A 36 -20.02 7.60 5.20
C ALA A 36 -21.00 6.44 5.11
N ASP A 37 -21.82 6.47 4.06
CA ASP A 37 -22.66 5.36 3.63
C ASP A 37 -21.74 4.18 3.28
N SER A 38 -21.44 3.40 4.31
CA SER A 38 -20.70 2.15 4.19
C SER A 38 -21.74 1.06 4.02
N THR A 39 -22.41 1.06 2.87
CA THR A 39 -23.20 -0.09 2.45
C THR A 39 -22.22 -1.26 2.35
N PRO A 40 -22.34 -2.30 3.19
CA PRO A 40 -21.51 -3.48 3.05
C PRO A 40 -21.91 -4.11 1.71
N ARG A 41 -21.01 -4.07 0.72
CA ARG A 41 -21.15 -4.89 -0.47
C ARG A 41 -21.29 -6.33 0.02
N ALA A 42 -22.52 -6.85 -0.08
CA ALA A 42 -22.89 -8.15 0.42
C ALA A 42 -21.84 -9.18 -0.01
N ALA A 43 -21.18 -9.77 0.99
CA ALA A 43 -20.36 -10.95 0.81
C ALA A 43 -21.29 -12.10 0.41
N ALA A 44 -21.67 -12.15 -0.86
CA ALA A 44 -22.31 -13.30 -1.45
C ALA A 44 -21.39 -14.51 -1.27
N GLY A 45 -21.95 -15.57 -0.67
CA GLY A 45 -21.33 -16.83 -0.26
C GLY A 45 -19.96 -17.13 -0.83
N ARG A 46 -18.91 -16.95 -0.01
CA ARG A 46 -17.57 -17.42 -0.31
C ARG A 46 -17.55 -18.95 -0.17
N THR A 47 -17.63 -19.64 -1.31
CA THR A 47 -16.94 -20.92 -1.46
C THR A 47 -15.48 -20.74 -1.03
N SER A 48 -14.89 -21.69 -0.32
CA SER A 48 -13.50 -21.61 0.13
C SER A 48 -12.58 -21.78 -1.08
N GLY A 49 -12.09 -20.66 -1.63
CA GLY A 49 -11.07 -20.65 -2.68
C GLY A 49 -11.51 -19.96 -3.98
N PRO A 50 -10.59 -19.86 -4.95
CA PRO A 50 -10.80 -19.13 -6.19
C PRO A 50 -12.00 -19.59 -7.02
N GLN A 51 -12.62 -18.65 -7.73
CA GLN A 51 -13.71 -19.00 -8.63
C GLN A 51 -13.18 -19.78 -9.84
N PRO A 52 -13.89 -20.80 -10.34
CA PRO A 52 -13.47 -21.51 -11.54
C PRO A 52 -13.34 -20.57 -12.74
N TYR A 53 -12.26 -20.70 -13.51
CA TYR A 53 -11.95 -19.83 -14.65
C TYR A 53 -13.13 -19.59 -15.61
N ALA A 54 -13.84 -20.66 -16.00
CA ALA A 54 -14.96 -20.59 -16.92
C ALA A 54 -16.19 -19.81 -16.40
N ARG A 55 -16.24 -19.50 -15.10
CA ARG A 55 -17.26 -18.66 -14.47
C ARG A 55 -16.86 -17.19 -14.45
N VAL A 56 -15.56 -16.90 -14.43
CA VAL A 56 -15.02 -15.54 -14.31
C VAL A 56 -14.91 -14.86 -15.67
N ILE A 57 -14.51 -15.61 -16.69
CA ILE A 57 -14.32 -15.07 -18.04
C ILE A 57 -15.61 -15.19 -18.87
N PRO A 58 -16.18 -14.06 -19.35
CA PRO A 58 -17.33 -14.08 -20.23
C PRO A 58 -17.04 -14.81 -21.55
N ARG A 59 -18.00 -15.61 -22.04
CA ARG A 59 -17.83 -16.40 -23.29
C ARG A 59 -17.59 -15.56 -24.54
N GLY A 60 -18.00 -14.29 -24.53
CA GLY A 60 -17.81 -13.34 -25.63
C GLY A 60 -16.65 -12.36 -25.44
N ALA A 61 -15.82 -12.54 -24.41
CA ALA A 61 -14.72 -11.61 -24.16
C ALA A 61 -13.67 -11.67 -25.27
N THR A 62 -13.27 -10.52 -25.79
CA THR A 62 -12.17 -10.40 -26.75
C THR A 62 -10.86 -10.61 -26.01
N ALA A 63 -9.92 -11.33 -26.62
CA ALA A 63 -8.61 -11.61 -26.03
C ALA A 63 -7.52 -10.93 -26.84
N ASP A 64 -6.58 -10.31 -26.13
CA ASP A 64 -5.34 -9.74 -26.67
C ASP A 64 -4.16 -10.39 -25.94
N SER A 65 -3.19 -10.89 -26.71
CA SER A 65 -2.07 -11.67 -26.19
C SER A 65 -0.77 -10.88 -26.32
N GLY A 66 -0.10 -10.62 -25.19
CA GLY A 66 1.19 -9.95 -25.15
C GLY A 66 2.04 -10.45 -23.98
N LEU A 67 2.54 -9.53 -23.14
CA LEU A 67 3.21 -9.89 -21.89
C LEU A 67 2.29 -10.74 -20.98
N PHE A 68 1.01 -10.38 -20.97
CA PHE A 68 -0.08 -11.12 -20.35
C PHE A 68 -1.22 -11.22 -21.35
N VAL A 69 -2.15 -12.15 -21.12
CA VAL A 69 -3.41 -12.16 -21.88
C VAL A 69 -4.35 -11.16 -21.22
N VAL A 70 -4.82 -10.20 -22.00
CA VAL A 70 -5.87 -9.26 -21.58
C VAL A 70 -7.17 -9.72 -22.21
N ARG A 71 -8.22 -9.88 -21.40
CA ARG A 71 -9.57 -10.09 -21.90
C ARG A 71 -10.46 -8.91 -21.60
N GLN A 72 -11.28 -8.51 -22.56
CA GLN A 72 -12.24 -7.42 -22.39
C GLN A 72 -13.64 -7.92 -22.71
N GLY A 73 -14.58 -7.69 -21.80
CA GLY A 73 -15.97 -8.10 -21.96
C GLY A 73 -16.81 -7.62 -20.79
N GLU A 74 -18.08 -7.31 -21.05
CA GLU A 74 -19.03 -6.87 -20.02
C GLU A 74 -18.51 -5.67 -19.19
N ASN A 75 -17.86 -4.70 -19.86
CA ASN A 75 -17.22 -3.52 -19.24
C ASN A 75 -16.16 -3.86 -18.19
N LYS A 76 -15.58 -5.06 -18.25
CA LYS A 76 -14.48 -5.50 -17.39
C LYS A 76 -13.26 -5.82 -18.22
N ILE A 77 -12.10 -5.62 -17.59
CA ILE A 77 -10.80 -6.03 -18.10
C ILE A 77 -10.30 -7.12 -17.16
N PHE A 78 -9.90 -8.25 -17.73
CA PHE A 78 -9.33 -9.37 -17.03
C PHE A 78 -7.87 -9.54 -17.48
N TRP A 79 -6.98 -9.81 -16.53
CA TRP A 79 -5.58 -10.09 -16.81
C TRP A 79 -5.27 -11.54 -16.42
N GLU A 80 -4.73 -12.30 -17.36
CA GLU A 80 -4.15 -13.60 -17.09
C GLU A 80 -2.64 -13.40 -16.92
N ILE A 81 -2.21 -13.36 -15.67
CA ILE A 81 -0.80 -13.14 -15.29
C ILE A 81 -0.18 -14.53 -15.09
N PRO A 82 0.80 -14.95 -15.92
CA PRO A 82 1.52 -16.19 -15.71
C PRO A 82 2.30 -16.16 -14.39
N ASP A 83 2.37 -17.30 -13.69
CA ASP A 83 3.13 -17.44 -12.44
C ASP A 83 4.60 -17.04 -12.59
N SER A 84 5.18 -17.22 -13.79
CA SER A 84 6.56 -16.85 -14.13
C SER A 84 6.82 -15.33 -14.17
N LEU A 85 5.76 -14.52 -14.21
CA LEU A 85 5.82 -13.06 -14.13
C LEU A 85 5.53 -12.52 -12.74
N LEU A 86 5.05 -13.35 -11.81
CA LEU A 86 4.89 -12.95 -10.41
C LEU A 86 6.25 -12.68 -9.79
N GLY A 87 6.33 -11.65 -8.95
CA GLY A 87 7.57 -11.22 -8.31
C GLY A 87 8.54 -10.47 -9.23
N ARG A 88 8.19 -10.26 -10.51
CA ARG A 88 9.01 -9.52 -11.47
C ARG A 88 8.64 -8.04 -11.47
N ASP A 89 9.67 -7.18 -11.48
CA ASP A 89 9.48 -5.74 -11.69
C ASP A 89 9.16 -5.44 -13.14
N MET A 90 8.15 -4.61 -13.35
CA MET A 90 7.64 -4.21 -14.65
C MET A 90 7.50 -2.69 -14.68
N LEU A 91 7.98 -2.06 -15.75
CA LEU A 91 7.78 -0.63 -15.95
C LEU A 91 6.39 -0.39 -16.57
N TRP A 92 5.53 0.31 -15.85
CA TRP A 92 4.26 0.81 -16.36
C TRP A 92 4.41 2.29 -16.72
N LEU A 93 4.30 2.59 -18.01
CA LEU A 93 4.22 3.96 -18.51
C LEU A 93 2.79 4.32 -18.93
N THR A 94 2.33 5.51 -18.55
CA THR A 94 1.14 6.11 -19.12
C THR A 94 1.57 7.18 -20.13
N ARG A 95 1.04 7.11 -21.35
CA ARG A 95 1.41 8.00 -22.46
C ARG A 95 0.20 8.68 -23.06
N ILE A 96 0.40 9.91 -23.56
CA ILE A 96 -0.60 10.66 -24.31
C ILE A 96 -0.76 9.99 -25.67
N ALA A 97 -1.94 9.47 -25.98
CA ALA A 97 -2.20 8.84 -27.28
C ALA A 97 -2.26 9.87 -28.42
N ALA A 98 -2.89 11.03 -28.16
CA ALA A 98 -2.99 12.15 -29.07
C ALA A 98 -2.95 13.46 -28.27
N ALA A 99 -2.23 14.46 -28.77
CA ALA A 99 -2.14 15.76 -28.10
C ALA A 99 -3.43 16.56 -28.29
N ALA A 100 -3.97 17.11 -27.19
CA ALA A 100 -5.04 18.10 -27.24
C ALA A 100 -4.47 19.49 -27.59
N GLU A 101 -5.31 20.37 -28.15
CA GLU A 101 -4.91 21.70 -28.61
C GLU A 101 -4.39 22.61 -27.48
N ASP A 102 -4.77 22.32 -26.23
CA ASP A 102 -4.43 23.09 -25.03
C ASP A 102 -3.20 22.56 -24.27
N LEU A 103 -2.54 21.51 -24.76
CA LEU A 103 -1.30 21.02 -24.18
C LEU A 103 -0.13 21.95 -24.50
N SER A 104 0.86 22.01 -23.61
CA SER A 104 2.07 22.82 -23.83
C SER A 104 2.78 22.41 -25.13
N GLY A 105 3.43 23.36 -25.82
CA GLY A 105 4.18 23.08 -27.06
C GLY A 105 5.35 22.10 -26.92
N PHE A 106 5.68 21.67 -25.70
CA PHE A 106 6.69 20.65 -25.39
C PHE A 106 6.09 19.29 -25.02
N THR A 107 4.76 19.19 -24.90
CA THR A 107 4.02 17.95 -24.58
C THR A 107 3.27 17.49 -25.81
N ASN A 108 3.69 16.37 -26.38
CA ASN A 108 3.15 15.87 -27.65
C ASN A 108 2.52 14.48 -27.47
N ALA A 109 1.89 13.96 -28.52
CA ALA A 109 1.53 12.57 -28.58
C ALA A 109 2.78 11.69 -28.33
N GLY A 110 2.63 10.66 -27.51
CA GLY A 110 3.71 9.79 -27.06
C GLY A 110 4.46 10.26 -25.81
N SER A 111 4.26 11.50 -25.35
CA SER A 111 4.86 11.98 -24.09
C SER A 111 4.39 11.12 -22.90
N ASN A 112 5.35 10.70 -22.07
CA ASN A 112 5.05 10.02 -20.81
C ASN A 112 4.48 11.03 -19.80
N ILE A 113 3.38 10.67 -19.16
CA ILE A 113 2.75 11.49 -18.10
C ILE A 113 2.84 10.84 -16.72
N ASN A 114 3.10 9.53 -16.67
CA ASN A 114 3.31 8.83 -15.41
C ASN A 114 4.13 7.56 -15.62
N GLU A 115 4.88 7.18 -14.59
CA GLU A 115 5.80 6.04 -14.57
C GLU A 115 5.68 5.34 -13.22
N TYR A 116 5.44 4.03 -13.25
CA TYR A 116 5.52 3.18 -12.06
C TYR A 116 6.40 1.97 -12.35
N LEU A 117 7.27 1.63 -11.40
CA LEU A 117 7.83 0.29 -11.35
C LEU A 117 6.86 -0.56 -10.55
N VAL A 118 6.12 -1.45 -11.19
CA VAL A 118 5.11 -2.29 -10.56
C VAL A 118 5.53 -3.74 -10.44
N ARG A 119 5.00 -4.42 -9.43
CA ARG A 119 5.19 -5.86 -9.23
C ARG A 119 3.87 -6.50 -8.82
N PHE A 120 3.54 -7.61 -9.48
CA PHE A 120 2.44 -8.47 -9.06
C PHE A 120 2.97 -9.53 -8.09
N GLU A 121 2.34 -9.65 -6.93
CA GLU A 121 2.69 -10.62 -5.88
C GLU A 121 1.46 -11.42 -5.49
N ARG A 122 1.64 -12.72 -5.23
CA ARG A 122 0.55 -13.58 -4.74
C ARG A 122 0.57 -13.65 -3.23
N ASP A 123 -0.58 -13.40 -2.61
CA ASP A 123 -0.82 -13.49 -1.17
C ASP A 123 -2.10 -14.32 -0.93
N GLY A 124 -1.94 -15.63 -0.71
CA GLY A 124 -3.05 -16.57 -0.64
C GLY A 124 -3.88 -16.59 -1.93
N ASP A 125 -5.17 -16.29 -1.81
CA ASP A 125 -6.14 -16.20 -2.92
C ASP A 125 -6.25 -14.77 -3.48
N ARG A 126 -5.19 -13.96 -3.33
CA ARG A 126 -5.13 -12.60 -3.84
C ARG A 126 -3.88 -12.34 -4.66
N ILE A 127 -4.03 -11.47 -5.66
CA ILE A 127 -2.93 -10.82 -6.35
C ILE A 127 -2.84 -9.37 -5.87
N LEU A 128 -1.66 -9.00 -5.36
CA LEU A 128 -1.33 -7.65 -4.96
C LEU A 128 -0.55 -6.97 -6.09
N LEU A 129 -1.02 -5.82 -6.52
CA LEU A 129 -0.25 -4.91 -7.37
C LEU A 129 0.47 -3.90 -6.48
N ARG A 130 1.79 -3.92 -6.47
CA ARG A 130 2.61 -3.02 -5.67
C ARG A 130 3.39 -2.04 -6.53
N SER A 131 3.62 -0.84 -6.01
CA SER A 131 4.56 0.14 -6.59
C SER A 131 5.90 0.03 -5.90
N GLN A 132 6.94 -0.35 -6.64
CA GLN A 132 8.31 -0.44 -6.16
C GLN A 132 8.96 0.95 -6.16
N GLY A 133 9.61 1.29 -5.04
CA GLY A 133 10.37 2.52 -4.92
C GLY A 133 11.80 2.34 -5.43
N THR A 134 12.28 3.27 -6.25
CA THR A 134 13.66 3.27 -6.77
C THR A 134 14.55 4.31 -6.09
N ARG A 135 14.03 5.04 -5.08
CA ARG A 135 14.74 6.12 -4.40
C ARG A 135 15.91 5.62 -3.53
N TYR A 136 15.77 4.44 -2.94
CA TYR A 136 16.77 3.82 -2.09
C TYR A 136 17.03 2.42 -2.62
N VAL A 137 18.20 2.24 -3.25
CA VAL A 137 18.63 0.98 -3.83
C VAL A 137 20.03 0.67 -3.32
N ALA A 138 20.29 -0.61 -3.04
CA ALA A 138 21.60 -1.09 -2.64
C ALA A 138 21.97 -2.32 -3.45
N ASP A 139 23.27 -2.46 -3.75
CA ASP A 139 23.81 -3.67 -4.34
C ASP A 139 23.57 -4.87 -3.41
N SER A 140 22.97 -5.93 -3.94
CA SER A 140 22.62 -7.15 -3.19
C SER A 140 23.82 -7.86 -2.54
N THR A 141 25.03 -7.61 -3.02
CA THR A 141 26.27 -8.19 -2.48
C THR A 141 26.77 -7.47 -1.23
N LEU A 142 26.30 -6.26 -0.96
CA LEU A 142 26.73 -5.45 0.18
C LEU A 142 25.84 -5.69 1.41
N PRO A 143 26.40 -5.74 2.63
CA PRO A 143 25.62 -5.93 3.86
C PRO A 143 24.50 -4.90 4.08
N ILE A 144 24.67 -3.69 3.54
CA ILE A 144 23.70 -2.59 3.64
C ILE A 144 22.37 -2.90 2.93
N ALA A 145 22.35 -3.83 1.96
CA ALA A 145 21.14 -4.20 1.23
C ALA A 145 20.01 -4.70 2.14
N LYS A 146 20.35 -5.43 3.21
CA LYS A 146 19.36 -5.89 4.21
C LYS A 146 18.68 -4.73 4.92
N SER A 147 19.45 -3.70 5.26
CA SER A 147 18.91 -2.50 5.91
C SER A 147 18.02 -1.71 4.95
N VAL A 148 18.44 -1.52 3.70
CA VAL A 148 17.63 -0.83 2.70
C VAL A 148 16.32 -1.57 2.44
N ALA A 149 16.35 -2.89 2.28
CA ALA A 149 15.16 -3.71 2.09
C ALA A 149 14.20 -3.66 3.30
N ALA A 150 14.72 -3.67 4.53
CA ALA A 150 13.89 -3.58 5.73
C ALA A 150 13.24 -2.19 5.92
N ASN A 151 13.89 -1.13 5.43
CA ASN A 151 13.42 0.24 5.58
C ASN A 151 12.66 0.77 4.35
N THR A 152 12.58 -0.02 3.27
CA THR A 152 11.88 0.35 2.04
C THR A 152 10.72 -0.59 1.82
N PHE A 153 9.49 -0.09 1.96
CA PHE A 153 8.28 -0.87 1.77
C PHE A 153 7.51 -0.40 0.53
N ALA A 154 7.18 -1.33 -0.36
CA ALA A 154 6.40 -1.06 -1.56
C ALA A 154 4.90 -0.99 -1.25
N PRO A 155 4.22 0.17 -1.41
CA PRO A 155 2.80 0.29 -1.17
C PRO A 155 1.98 -0.61 -2.11
N ILE A 156 0.87 -1.14 -1.61
CA ILE A 156 -0.12 -1.88 -2.40
C ILE A 156 -1.00 -0.85 -3.12
N LEU A 157 -0.94 -0.83 -4.44
CA LEU A 157 -1.81 -0.02 -5.28
C LEU A 157 -3.21 -0.61 -5.36
N GLN A 158 -3.30 -1.94 -5.49
CA GLN A 158 -4.55 -2.66 -5.57
C GLN A 158 -4.38 -4.12 -5.12
N ALA A 159 -5.43 -4.68 -4.51
CA ALA A 159 -5.56 -6.12 -4.28
C ALA A 159 -6.72 -6.67 -5.13
N PHE A 160 -6.49 -7.81 -5.77
CA PHE A 160 -7.46 -8.52 -6.58
C PHE A 160 -7.72 -9.88 -5.95
N ASP A 161 -8.98 -10.18 -5.62
CA ASP A 161 -9.38 -11.54 -5.25
C ASP A 161 -9.36 -12.43 -6.52
N VAL A 162 -8.81 -13.63 -6.40
CA VAL A 162 -8.74 -14.65 -7.46
C VAL A 162 -9.86 -15.67 -7.26
#